data_AF-A0A8J2EIA2-F1
#
_entry.id   AF-A0A8J2EIA2-F1
#
_cell.length_a   1.000
_cell.length_b   1.000
_cell.length_c   1.000
_cell.angle_alpha   90.00
_cell.angle_beta   90.00
_cell.angle_gamma   90.00
#
_symmetry.space_group_name_H-M   'P 1'
#
loop_
_entity.id
_entity.type
_entity.pdbx_description
1 polymer ?
#
loop_
_entity_poly.entity_id
_entity_poly.type
_entity_poly.pdbx_seq_one_letter_code
_entity_poly.pdbx_strand_id
1 'polypeptide(L)'
;MTSVNTGKYRSEKSEKKKTWEPGAEGPRENAADKVRLRQASEKIHIDNLYGFHRVSDNRDRVGYLINMHVTEIVEEDKRLTSGVDYYFLEEDCTRFKSLKRLKYK
;
A
#
# COMPACT_ATOMS: atom_id res chain seq x y z
N MET A 1 -6.45 -23.26 -39.86
CA MET A 1 -7.49 -22.86 -38.88
C MET A 1 -7.16 -21.46 -38.40
N THR A 2 -7.82 -20.44 -38.95
CA THR A 2 -7.61 -19.03 -38.59
C THR A 2 -8.69 -18.62 -37.59
N SER A 3 -8.26 -18.16 -36.41
CA SER A 3 -9.15 -17.67 -35.35
C SER A 3 -9.76 -16.33 -35.78
N VAL A 4 -11.09 -16.24 -35.81
CA VAL A 4 -11.83 -15.01 -36.10
C VAL A 4 -12.28 -14.39 -34.77
N ASN A 5 -11.72 -13.24 -34.41
CA ASN A 5 -12.20 -12.45 -33.28
C ASN A 5 -13.58 -11.87 -33.64
N THR A 6 -14.64 -12.40 -33.02
CA THR A 6 -15.98 -11.83 -33.11
C THR A 6 -16.05 -10.63 -32.17
N GLY A 7 -15.76 -9.45 -32.72
CA GLY A 7 -15.80 -8.15 -32.04
C GLY A 7 -17.20 -7.73 -31.56
N LYS A 8 -17.78 -8.47 -30.62
CA LYS A 8 -18.95 -8.03 -29.86
C LYS A 8 -18.47 -7.15 -28.72
N TYR A 9 -18.36 -5.85 -29.00
CA TYR A 9 -18.17 -4.83 -27.97
C TYR A 9 -19.34 -4.91 -26.97
N ARG A 10 -19.02 -5.18 -25.71
CA ARG A 10 -19.97 -5.23 -24.59
C ARG A 10 -19.93 -3.87 -23.92
N SER A 11 -20.94 -3.03 -24.12
CA SER A 11 -21.03 -1.74 -23.44
C SER A 11 -21.12 -1.94 -21.93
N GLU A 12 -20.29 -1.22 -21.18
CA GLU A 12 -20.42 -1.15 -19.73
C GLU A 12 -21.73 -0.44 -19.39
N LYS A 13 -22.50 -1.02 -18.46
CA LYS A 13 -23.71 -0.39 -17.93
C LYS A 13 -23.32 1.00 -17.42
N SER A 14 -23.97 2.01 -17.96
CA SER A 14 -23.83 3.39 -17.53
C SER A 14 -23.99 3.49 -16.02
N GLU A 15 -22.89 3.80 -15.33
CA GLU A 15 -22.94 4.23 -13.95
C GLU A 15 -23.82 5.48 -13.90
N LYS A 16 -24.96 5.34 -13.23
CA LYS A 16 -25.88 6.45 -12.96
C LYS A 16 -25.07 7.57 -12.35
N LYS A 17 -24.97 8.71 -13.06
CA LYS A 17 -24.48 9.99 -12.55
C LYS A 17 -25.08 10.21 -11.16
N LYS A 18 -24.27 10.09 -10.11
CA LYS A 18 -24.62 10.61 -8.80
C LYS A 18 -24.61 12.13 -8.92
N THR A 19 -25.80 12.72 -9.01
CA THR A 19 -26.02 14.15 -8.81
C THR A 19 -25.33 14.55 -7.51
N TRP A 20 -24.37 15.47 -7.60
CA TRP A 20 -23.64 15.99 -6.46
C TRP A 20 -24.53 17.04 -5.77
N GLU A 21 -25.10 16.69 -4.62
CA GLU A 21 -25.80 17.66 -3.77
C GLU A 21 -24.76 18.46 -2.96
N PRO A 22 -24.72 19.80 -3.07
CA PRO A 22 -23.80 20.63 -2.31
C PRO A 22 -24.42 20.88 -0.93
N GLY A 23 -24.07 20.06 0.07
CA GLY A 23 -24.60 20.27 1.43
C GLY A 23 -24.31 19.23 2.51
N ALA A 24 -23.44 18.24 2.28
CA ALA A 24 -23.09 17.26 3.30
C ALA A 24 -21.70 17.52 3.88
N GLU A 25 -21.61 18.45 4.84
CA GLU A 25 -20.47 18.60 5.73
C GLU A 25 -20.50 17.49 6.81
N GLY A 26 -19.58 16.51 6.69
CA GLY A 26 -19.18 15.53 7.72
C GLY A 26 -19.61 14.06 7.49
N PRO A 27 -18.82 13.01 7.84
CA PRO A 27 -17.38 12.87 8.09
C PRO A 27 -16.73 11.92 7.05
N ARG A 28 -16.25 12.45 5.92
CA ARG A 28 -15.59 11.62 4.87
C ARG A 28 -14.22 11.07 5.31
N GLU A 29 -13.59 11.74 6.26
CA GLU A 29 -12.24 11.46 6.77
C GLU A 29 -12.19 10.07 7.46
N ASN A 30 -13.14 9.82 8.36
CA ASN A 30 -13.22 8.57 9.13
C ASN A 30 -13.41 7.30 8.27
N ALA A 31 -14.07 7.40 7.11
CA ALA A 31 -14.27 6.26 6.22
C ALA A 31 -12.99 5.95 5.43
N ALA A 32 -12.33 6.99 4.90
CA ALA A 32 -11.08 6.84 4.17
C ALA A 32 -9.95 6.32 5.08
N ASP A 33 -9.87 6.79 6.32
CA ASP A 33 -8.86 6.36 7.28
C ASP A 33 -9.01 4.89 7.69
N LYS A 34 -10.26 4.42 7.85
CA LYS A 34 -10.55 3.00 8.09
C LYS A 34 -10.11 2.12 6.92
N VAL A 35 -10.28 2.59 5.68
CA VAL A 35 -9.84 1.85 4.49
C VAL A 35 -8.31 1.78 4.43
N ARG A 36 -7.62 2.90 4.65
CA ARG A 36 -6.15 2.95 4.70
C ARG A 36 -5.57 2.05 5.79
N LEU A 37 -6.18 2.05 6.97
CA LEU A 37 -5.74 1.18 8.07
C LEU A 37 -5.88 -0.31 7.72
N ARG A 38 -7.00 -0.69 7.08
CA ARG A 38 -7.18 -2.08 6.60
C ARG A 38 -6.14 -2.46 5.55
N GLN A 39 -5.91 -1.59 4.56
CA GLN A 39 -4.89 -1.80 3.54
C GLN A 39 -3.49 -1.94 4.14
N ALA A 40 -3.14 -1.12 5.14
CA ALA A 40 -1.87 -1.22 5.85
C ALA A 40 -1.74 -2.57 6.59
N SER A 41 -2.80 -3.02 7.26
CA SER A 41 -2.81 -4.33 7.96
C SER A 41 -2.66 -5.51 6.99
N GLU A 42 -3.34 -5.44 5.85
CA GLU A 42 -3.27 -6.47 4.80
C GLU A 42 -1.88 -6.48 4.16
N LYS A 43 -1.31 -5.32 3.87
CA LYS A 43 0.07 -5.19 3.38
C LYS A 43 1.07 -5.84 4.34
N ILE A 44 0.95 -5.58 5.65
CA ILE A 44 1.81 -6.20 6.66
C ILE A 44 1.65 -7.74 6.64
N HIS A 45 0.42 -8.23 6.54
CA HIS A 45 0.15 -9.66 6.45
C HIS A 45 0.78 -10.30 5.20
N ILE A 46 0.61 -9.67 4.05
CA ILE A 46 1.16 -10.12 2.77
C ILE A 46 2.69 -10.07 2.79
N ASP A 47 3.30 -8.98 3.25
CA ASP A 47 4.75 -8.86 3.38
C ASP A 47 5.32 -10.02 4.23
N ASN A 48 4.66 -10.35 5.35
CA ASN A 48 5.08 -11.47 6.20
C ASN A 48 4.94 -12.84 5.51
N LEU A 49 3.88 -13.05 4.72
CA LEU A 49 3.67 -14.29 3.97
C LEU A 49 4.77 -14.52 2.92
N TYR A 50 5.27 -13.45 2.30
CA TYR A 50 6.39 -13.50 1.35
C TYR A 50 7.77 -13.53 2.00
N GLY A 51 7.83 -13.58 3.35
CA GLY A 51 9.06 -13.64 4.13
C GLY A 51 9.75 -12.29 4.36
N PHE A 52 9.08 -11.17 4.08
CA PHE A 52 9.62 -9.84 4.36
C PHE A 52 9.31 -9.42 5.80
N HIS A 53 10.17 -9.87 6.70
CA HIS A 53 10.09 -9.49 8.10
C HIS A 53 10.61 -8.06 8.31
N ARG A 54 9.86 -7.27 9.07
CA ARG A 54 10.26 -5.91 9.41
C ARG A 54 11.41 -5.96 10.39
N VAL A 55 12.52 -5.37 10.00
CA VAL A 55 13.71 -5.21 10.84
C VAL A 55 13.52 -3.98 11.72
N SER A 56 13.67 -4.17 13.02
CA SER A 56 13.63 -3.09 14.02
C SER A 56 14.83 -3.14 14.97
N ASP A 57 15.78 -4.05 14.73
CA ASP A 57 17.00 -4.10 15.52
C ASP A 57 17.98 -3.00 15.05
N ASN A 58 18.82 -2.54 15.98
CA ASN A 58 19.90 -1.59 15.68
C ASN A 58 21.13 -2.30 15.09
N ARG A 59 20.94 -3.39 14.35
CA ARG A 59 22.04 -4.14 13.75
C ARG A 59 22.21 -3.74 12.30
N ASP A 60 23.46 -3.57 11.90
CA ASP A 60 23.79 -3.36 10.50
C ASP A 60 23.57 -4.67 9.74
N ARG A 61 22.81 -4.58 8.64
CA ARG A 61 22.55 -5.68 7.71
C ARG A 61 22.85 -5.19 6.30
N VAL A 62 23.51 -6.02 5.51
CA VAL A 62 23.84 -5.73 4.13
C VAL A 62 22.95 -6.57 3.23
N GLY A 63 22.22 -5.91 2.34
CA GLY A 63 21.34 -6.59 1.39
C GLY A 63 21.15 -5.78 0.12
N TYR A 64 20.79 -6.47 -0.94
CA TYR A 64 20.45 -5.88 -2.23
C TYR A 64 19.05 -5.28 -2.15
N LEU A 65 18.93 -3.98 -2.43
CA LEU A 65 17.64 -3.32 -2.53
C LEU A 65 16.92 -3.80 -3.78
N ILE A 66 15.79 -4.48 -3.62
CA ILE A 66 15.02 -5.06 -4.74
C ILE A 66 13.75 -4.26 -5.05
N ASN A 67 13.18 -3.54 -4.08
CA ASN A 67 11.96 -2.75 -4.29
C ASN A 67 11.81 -1.66 -3.21
N MET A 68 10.98 -0.65 -3.50
CA MET A 68 10.62 0.44 -2.59
C MET A 68 9.16 0.86 -2.78
N HIS A 69 8.44 1.09 -1.68
CA HIS A 69 7.06 1.58 -1.71
C HIS A 69 6.83 2.70 -0.70
N VAL A 70 6.11 3.74 -1.13
CA VAL A 70 5.62 4.78 -0.21
C VAL A 70 4.51 4.18 0.66
N THR A 71 4.53 4.48 1.94
CA THR A 71 3.52 4.00 2.90
C THR A 71 3.17 5.10 3.90
N GLU A 72 2.01 4.94 4.54
CA GLU A 72 1.55 5.81 5.63
C GLU A 72 1.67 5.04 6.95
N ILE A 73 2.30 5.67 7.93
CA ILE A 73 2.53 5.12 9.26
C ILE A 73 1.57 5.82 10.22
N VAL A 74 0.75 5.04 10.93
CA VAL A 74 -0.09 5.56 12.01
C VAL A 74 0.76 5.62 13.29
N GLU A 75 0.88 6.81 13.87
CA GLU A 75 1.53 7.02 15.16
C GLU A 75 0.53 6.91 16.32
N GLU A 76 1.05 6.75 17.55
CA GLU A 76 0.25 6.68 18.77
C GLU A 76 -0.63 7.93 18.97
N ASP A 77 -0.16 9.09 18.52
CA ASP A 77 -0.89 10.36 18.55
C ASP A 77 -1.98 10.47 17.45
N LYS A 78 -2.31 9.37 16.76
CA LYS A 78 -3.24 9.31 15.60
C LYS A 78 -2.83 10.20 14.42
N ARG A 79 -1.57 10.65 14.37
CA ARG A 79 -1.02 11.36 13.22
C ARG A 79 -0.55 10.35 12.18
N LEU A 80 -0.91 10.61 10.92
CA LEU A 80 -0.40 9.88 9.78
C LEU A 80 0.92 10.52 9.36
N THR A 81 1.99 9.73 9.36
CA THR A 81 3.31 10.18 8.90
C THR A 81 3.74 9.36 7.70
N SER A 82 4.20 10.05 6.66
CA SER A 82 4.68 9.40 5.44
C SER A 82 6.01 8.67 5.68
N GLY A 83 6.15 7.50 5.07
CA GLY A 83 7.35 6.70 5.10
C GLY A 83 7.58 5.96 3.79
N VAL A 84 8.71 5.28 3.71
CA VAL A 84 9.07 4.41 2.59
C VAL A 84 9.50 3.06 3.14
N ASP A 85 8.85 2.00 2.66
CA ASP A 85 9.26 0.62 2.86
C ASP A 85 10.31 0.25 1.82
N TYR A 86 11.43 -0.29 2.30
CA TYR A 86 12.53 -0.80 1.49
C TYR A 86 12.59 -2.31 1.65
N TYR A 87 12.65 -3.02 0.52
CA TYR A 87 12.66 -4.47 0.47
C TYR A 87 14.06 -4.93 0.05
N PHE A 88 14.67 -5.80 0.86
CA PHE A 88 16.03 -6.27 0.67
C PHE A 88 16.10 -7.78 0.53
N LEU A 89 17.12 -8.24 -0.19
CA LEU A 89 17.54 -9.62 -0.30
C LEU A 89 18.99 -9.75 0.18
N GLU A 90 19.27 -10.64 1.12
CA GLU A 90 20.63 -10.94 1.59
C GLU A 90 21.34 -11.94 0.65
N GLU A 91 22.64 -12.14 0.84
CA GLU A 91 23.44 -13.06 0.01
C GLU A 91 22.97 -14.52 0.12
N ASP A 92 22.44 -14.90 1.27
CA ASP A 92 21.84 -16.22 1.54
C ASP A 92 20.39 -16.34 1.03
N CYS A 93 19.93 -15.37 0.24
CA CYS A 93 18.57 -15.25 -0.28
C CYS A 93 17.49 -15.08 0.79
N THR A 94 17.86 -14.77 2.04
CA THR A 94 16.90 -14.35 3.05
C THR A 94 16.41 -12.94 2.75
N ARG A 95 15.20 -12.63 3.24
CA ARG A 95 14.48 -11.41 2.90
C ARG A 95 14.20 -10.62 4.15
N PHE A 96 14.35 -9.32 4.04
CA PHE A 96 13.99 -8.43 5.11
C PHE A 96 13.47 -7.11 4.54
N LYS A 97 12.69 -6.38 5.35
CA LYS A 97 12.24 -5.04 5.00
C LYS A 97 12.57 -4.04 6.09
N SER A 98 12.83 -2.80 5.68
CA SER A 98 13.05 -1.68 6.58
C SER A 98 12.10 -0.54 6.23
N LEU A 99 11.53 0.10 7.26
CA LEU A 99 10.65 1.25 7.10
C LEU A 99 11.38 2.50 7.51
N LYS A 100 11.57 3.44 6.58
CA LYS A 100 12.13 4.75 6.87
C LYS A 100 11.02 5.78 6.94
N ARG A 101 10.93 6.48 8.07
CA ARG A 101 10.03 7.63 8.22
C ARG A 101 10.59 8.84 7.48
N LEU A 102 9.75 9.53 6.71
CA LEU A 102 10.12 10.80 6.09
C LEU A 102 9.96 11.92 7.12
N LYS A 103 11.02 12.70 7.32
CA LYS A 103 10.98 13.92 8.12
C LYS A 103 10.94 15.10 7.17
N TYR A 104 9.88 15.90 7.25
CA TYR A 104 9.80 17.18 6.55
C TYR A 104 10.61 18.21 7.35
N LYS A 105 11.51 18.92 6.67
CA LYS A 105 12.31 20.02 7.25
C LYS A 105 11.48 21.29 7.36
#